data_AF-A0A0C9XQZ3-F1
#
_entry.id   AF-A0A0C9XQZ3-F1
#
_cell.length_a   1.000
_cell.length_b   1.000
_cell.length_c   1.000
_cell.angle_alpha   90.00
_cell.angle_beta   90.00
_cell.angle_gamma   90.00
#
_symmetry.space_group_name_H-M   'P 1'
#
loop_
_entity.id
_entity.type
_entity.pdbx_description
1 polymer ?
#
loop_
_entity_poly.entity_id
_entity_poly.type
_entity_poly.pdbx_seq_one_letter_code
_entity_poly.pdbx_strand_id
1 'polypeptide(L)'
;MPPKKKPRCNISGLRNQPKSMADSSHTDEPMPCVPNAEPMTAINQCQDDFANQISVLETVIREAGHKCIFLPKFHCELNYIEMYLGWAKCQYRQVDKNTFQQAKEAALAALDGCPIKVIRRFKWYLPLES
;
A
#
# COMPACT_ATOMS: atom_id res chain seq x y z
N MET A 1 -31.98 -28.20 -20.86
CA MET A 1 -31.95 -27.64 -19.48
C MET A 1 -31.65 -26.14 -19.57
N PRO A 2 -32.47 -25.25 -19.00
CA PRO A 2 -32.20 -23.81 -19.06
C PRO A 2 -31.09 -23.38 -18.07
N PRO A 3 -30.30 -22.34 -18.38
CA PRO A 3 -29.17 -21.90 -17.55
C PRO A 3 -29.63 -21.19 -16.26
N LYS A 4 -28.99 -21.55 -15.15
CA LYS A 4 -29.23 -20.98 -13.81
C LYS A 4 -28.77 -19.50 -13.77
N LYS A 5 -29.70 -18.58 -13.47
CA LYS A 5 -29.41 -17.15 -13.26
C LYS A 5 -28.64 -16.95 -11.94
N LYS A 6 -27.52 -16.23 -11.97
CA LYS A 6 -26.77 -15.81 -10.76
C LYS A 6 -27.49 -14.61 -10.09
N PRO A 7 -27.50 -14.53 -8.75
CA PRO A 7 -28.12 -13.40 -8.06
C PRO A 7 -27.30 -12.13 -8.27
N ARG A 8 -28.03 -11.05 -8.58
CA ARG A 8 -27.51 -9.69 -8.78
C ARG A 8 -27.44 -9.03 -7.40
N CYS A 9 -26.24 -8.71 -6.90
CA CYS A 9 -26.10 -7.93 -5.67
C CYS A 9 -26.50 -6.47 -5.95
N ASN A 10 -27.57 -6.02 -5.32
CA ASN A 10 -28.03 -4.63 -5.35
C ASN A 10 -27.24 -3.83 -4.31
N ILE A 11 -26.30 -3.00 -4.74
CA ILE A 11 -25.70 -1.97 -3.89
C ILE A 11 -26.62 -0.75 -3.93
N SER A 12 -27.60 -0.71 -3.03
CA SER A 12 -28.39 0.48 -2.77
C SER A 12 -27.74 1.30 -1.65
N GLY A 13 -27.35 2.55 -1.93
CA GLY A 13 -27.07 3.51 -0.85
C GLY A 13 -25.94 4.52 -1.09
N LEU A 14 -25.86 5.16 -2.25
CA LEU A 14 -25.25 6.50 -2.34
C LEU A 14 -26.27 7.52 -1.84
N ARG A 15 -26.04 8.11 -0.67
CA ARG A 15 -26.66 9.40 -0.30
C ARG A 15 -25.60 10.26 0.40
N ASN A 16 -24.94 11.09 -0.41
CA ASN A 16 -24.18 12.23 0.09
C ASN A 16 -25.19 13.29 0.55
N GLN A 17 -25.06 13.75 1.80
CA GLN A 17 -25.67 14.99 2.27
C GLN A 17 -24.53 15.94 2.65
N PRO A 18 -24.57 17.23 2.27
CA PRO A 18 -23.58 18.20 2.69
C PRO A 18 -23.82 18.61 4.14
N LYS A 19 -22.81 18.52 5.00
CA LYS A 19 -22.82 19.18 6.32
C LYS A 19 -22.16 20.56 6.19
N SER A 20 -22.89 21.56 6.66
CA SER A 20 -22.55 22.98 6.66
C SER A 20 -21.34 23.31 7.53
N MET A 21 -20.56 24.29 7.05
CA MET A 21 -19.50 24.99 7.75
C MET A 21 -20.02 25.69 9.01
N ALA A 22 -19.30 25.53 10.12
CA ALA A 22 -19.23 26.51 11.19
C ALA A 22 -17.78 26.53 11.73
N ASP A 23 -17.30 27.75 11.90
CA ASP A 23 -15.95 28.22 12.18
C ASP A 23 -15.59 28.04 13.66
N SER A 24 -14.37 27.57 13.97
CA SER A 24 -13.63 27.93 15.20
C SER A 24 -12.26 27.24 15.29
N SER A 25 -11.21 28.02 14.99
CA SER A 25 -9.82 27.95 15.48
C SER A 25 -9.41 26.71 16.28
N HIS A 26 -8.64 25.81 15.65
CA HIS A 26 -7.84 24.79 16.36
C HIS A 26 -6.39 25.30 16.40
N THR A 27 -5.91 25.61 17.59
CA THR A 27 -4.48 25.83 17.86
C THR A 27 -3.74 24.51 17.64
N ASP A 28 -2.68 24.53 16.83
CA ASP A 28 -1.76 23.42 16.57
C ASP A 28 -0.92 23.08 17.82
N GLU A 29 -1.54 22.49 18.84
CA GLU A 29 -0.83 21.85 19.96
C GLU A 29 -0.98 20.33 19.84
N PRO A 30 0.10 19.54 20.00
CA PRO A 30 0.01 18.08 19.92
C PRO A 30 -0.96 17.55 20.97
N MET A 31 -1.96 16.78 20.53
CA MET A 31 -2.94 16.13 21.39
C MET A 31 -2.21 15.26 22.44
N PRO A 32 -2.39 15.51 23.76
CA PRO A 32 -1.78 14.69 24.78
C PRO A 32 -2.46 13.32 24.81
N CYS A 33 -1.65 12.27 24.88
CA CYS A 33 -2.11 10.88 24.94
C CYS A 33 -3.00 10.67 26.17
N VAL A 34 -4.29 10.39 25.96
CA VAL A 34 -5.24 10.05 27.03
C VAL A 34 -5.04 8.58 27.42
N PRO A 35 -4.64 8.28 28.68
CA PRO A 35 -4.49 6.93 29.15
C PRO A 35 -5.82 6.47 29.75
N ASN A 36 -6.71 5.90 28.93
CA ASN A 36 -7.64 4.83 29.37
C ASN A 36 -8.63 4.47 28.26
N ALA A 37 -8.19 3.54 27.39
CA ALA A 37 -9.00 2.47 26.81
C ALA A 37 -8.08 1.68 25.88
N GLU A 38 -7.23 0.80 26.41
CA GLU A 38 -6.25 0.08 25.58
C GLU A 38 -6.62 -1.39 25.40
N PRO A 39 -6.78 -1.86 24.14
CA PRO A 39 -6.28 -3.17 23.76
C PRO A 39 -4.74 -3.11 23.80
N MET A 40 -4.10 -4.17 24.29
CA MET A 40 -2.67 -4.27 24.67
C MET A 40 -1.60 -3.90 23.62
N THR A 41 -1.97 -3.45 22.42
CA THR A 41 -1.05 -3.14 21.32
C THR A 41 -0.59 -1.68 21.28
N ALA A 42 -1.20 -0.78 22.04
CA ALA A 42 -0.88 0.66 22.02
C ALA A 42 0.34 1.05 22.88
N ILE A 43 0.56 0.34 24.00
CA ILE A 43 1.57 0.71 25.02
C ILE A 43 2.99 0.75 24.46
N ASN A 44 3.34 -0.16 23.53
CA ASN A 44 4.72 -0.37 23.12
C ASN A 44 5.19 0.57 21.98
N GLN A 45 4.27 1.22 21.27
CA GLN A 45 4.62 2.08 20.11
C GLN A 45 4.83 3.54 20.49
N CYS A 46 4.37 3.96 21.66
CA CYS A 46 4.42 5.35 22.11
C CYS A 46 5.52 5.62 23.14
N GLN A 47 6.37 4.63 23.44
CA GLN A 47 7.50 4.81 24.33
C GLN A 47 8.70 5.38 23.55
N ASP A 48 9.27 6.47 24.06
CA ASP A 48 10.34 7.24 23.41
C ASP A 48 11.57 6.37 23.07
N ASP A 49 11.89 5.40 23.92
CA ASP A 49 13.02 4.48 23.73
C ASP A 49 12.89 3.60 22.47
N PHE A 50 11.66 3.32 22.02
CA PHE A 50 11.40 2.55 20.80
C PHE A 50 11.16 3.46 19.58
N ALA A 51 10.60 4.65 19.78
CA ALA A 51 10.37 5.61 18.70
C ALA A 51 11.67 6.17 18.12
N ASN A 52 12.71 6.34 18.95
CA ASN A 52 13.98 6.93 18.54
C ASN A 52 15.05 5.91 18.12
N GLN A 53 14.75 4.60 18.14
CA GLN A 53 15.71 3.58 17.71
C GLN A 53 15.73 3.45 16.19
N ILE A 54 16.91 3.69 15.60
CA ILE A 54 17.17 3.42 14.19
C ILE A 54 17.24 1.90 14.01
N SER A 55 16.48 1.37 13.05
CA SER A 55 16.49 -0.07 12.79
C SER A 55 17.84 -0.52 12.21
N VAL A 56 18.25 -1.76 12.50
CA VAL A 56 19.46 -2.36 11.91
C VAL A 56 19.40 -2.32 10.38
N LEU A 57 18.24 -2.59 9.81
CA LEU A 57 18.03 -2.55 8.36
C LEU A 57 18.24 -1.14 7.78
N GLU A 58 17.70 -0.12 8.45
CA GLU A 58 17.89 1.27 8.05
C GLU A 58 19.35 1.69 8.13
N THR A 59 20.08 1.21 9.14
CA THR A 59 21.53 1.44 9.28
C THR A 59 22.29 0.84 8.10
N VAL A 60 22.05 -0.43 7.78
CA VAL A 60 22.71 -1.12 6.65
C VAL A 60 22.40 -0.42 5.31
N ILE A 61 21.16 0.00 5.09
CA ILE A 61 20.75 0.72 3.87
C ILE A 61 21.48 2.07 3.77
N ARG A 62 21.57 2.81 4.88
CA ARG A 62 22.25 4.11 4.93
C ARG A 62 23.77 3.98 4.76
N GLU A 63 24.39 2.97 5.36
CA GLU A 63 25.82 2.67 5.20
C GLU A 63 26.16 2.31 3.75
N ALA A 64 25.26 1.66 3.03
CA ALA A 64 25.38 1.41 1.60
C ALA A 64 25.15 2.67 0.73
N GLY A 65 24.85 3.82 1.32
CA GLY A 65 24.59 5.09 0.62
C GLY A 65 23.19 5.22 0.01
N HIS A 66 22.24 4.37 0.43
CA HIS A 66 20.87 4.38 -0.05
C HIS A 66 19.92 5.13 0.90
N LYS A 67 18.84 5.69 0.34
CA LYS A 67 17.76 6.30 1.13
C LYS A 67 16.71 5.25 1.48
N CYS A 68 16.36 5.14 2.76
CA CYS A 68 15.25 4.32 3.21
C CYS A 68 13.95 5.15 3.10
N ILE A 69 12.94 4.63 2.41
CA ILE A 69 11.62 5.25 2.28
C ILE A 69 10.65 4.43 3.13
N PHE A 70 10.10 5.03 4.17
CA PHE A 70 9.08 4.40 5.00
C PHE A 70 7.70 4.73 4.47
N LEU A 71 6.97 3.71 4.04
CA LEU A 71 5.59 3.86 3.57
C LEU A 71 4.61 3.72 4.74
N PRO A 72 3.49 4.47 4.75
CA PRO A 72 2.44 4.30 5.73
C PRO A 72 1.96 2.85 5.81
N LYS A 73 1.74 2.34 7.03
CA LYS A 73 1.24 0.98 7.24
C LYS A 73 -0.16 0.85 6.66
N PHE A 74 -0.43 -0.27 5.97
CA PHE A 74 -1.72 -0.60 5.33
C PHE A 74 -2.10 0.24 4.11
N HIS A 75 -1.16 0.96 3.52
CA HIS A 75 -1.34 1.73 2.29
C HIS A 75 -0.56 1.11 1.12
N CYS A 76 -0.92 -0.12 0.72
CA CYS A 76 -0.22 -0.84 -0.35
C CYS A 76 -0.35 -0.15 -1.73
N GLU A 77 -1.34 0.71 -1.91
CA GLU A 77 -1.51 1.58 -3.07
C GLU A 77 -0.36 2.60 -3.25
N LEU A 78 0.32 2.96 -2.16
CA LEU A 78 1.49 3.84 -2.20
C LEU A 78 2.76 3.05 -2.54
N ASN A 79 2.76 1.73 -2.45
CA ASN A 79 3.95 0.94 -2.77
C ASN A 79 4.03 0.65 -4.28
N TYR A 80 4.89 1.37 -5.00
CA TYR A 80 5.01 1.18 -6.45
C TYR A 80 5.43 -0.24 -6.86
N ILE A 81 6.05 -1.03 -5.95
CA ILE A 81 6.36 -2.44 -6.23
C ILE A 81 5.11 -3.31 -6.29
N GLU A 82 4.07 -3.00 -5.51
CA GLU A 82 2.77 -3.69 -5.55
C GLU A 82 2.08 -3.46 -6.90
N MET A 83 2.14 -2.21 -7.41
CA MET A 83 1.61 -1.89 -8.75
C MET A 83 2.36 -2.66 -9.85
N TYR A 84 3.69 -2.72 -9.76
CA TYR A 84 4.53 -3.46 -10.69
C TYR A 84 4.22 -4.97 -10.66
N LEU A 85 4.15 -5.58 -9.48
CA LEU A 85 3.80 -6.99 -9.31
C LEU A 85 2.37 -7.28 -9.77
N GLY A 86 1.43 -6.36 -9.56
CA GLY A 86 0.07 -6.45 -10.08
C GLY A 86 0.04 -6.52 -11.60
N TRP A 87 0.80 -5.64 -12.28
CA TRP A 87 0.94 -5.67 -13.73
C TRP A 87 1.56 -6.99 -14.24
N ALA A 88 2.66 -7.43 -13.62
CA ALA A 88 3.34 -8.68 -13.99
C ALA A 88 2.40 -9.89 -13.77
N LYS A 89 1.62 -9.90 -12.68
CA LYS A 89 0.62 -10.94 -12.41
C LYS A 89 -0.48 -10.98 -13.47
N CYS A 90 -0.93 -9.82 -13.96
CA CYS A 90 -1.88 -9.76 -15.08
C CYS A 90 -1.30 -10.39 -16.35
N GLN A 91 -0.05 -10.07 -16.71
CA GLN A 91 0.63 -10.69 -17.85
C GLN A 91 0.80 -12.20 -17.67
N TYR A 92 1.30 -12.61 -16.50
CA TYR A 92 1.47 -14.00 -16.15
C TYR A 92 0.17 -14.80 -16.31
N ARG A 93 -0.99 -14.27 -15.90
CA ARG A 93 -2.28 -14.98 -16.00
C ARG A 93 -2.79 -15.19 -17.43
N GLN A 94 -2.27 -14.45 -18.41
CA GLN A 94 -2.67 -14.60 -19.81
C GLN A 94 -1.95 -15.76 -20.53
N VAL A 95 -0.87 -16.27 -19.95
CA VAL A 95 -0.07 -17.35 -20.53
C VAL A 95 -0.49 -18.69 -19.92
N ASP A 96 -0.87 -19.65 -20.75
CA ASP A 96 -1.09 -21.03 -20.30
C ASP A 96 0.23 -21.71 -19.96
N LYS A 97 0.23 -22.47 -18.86
CA LYS A 97 1.41 -23.13 -18.32
C LYS A 97 1.03 -24.54 -17.93
N ASN A 98 1.70 -25.53 -18.50
CA ASN A 98 1.46 -26.94 -18.21
C ASN A 98 2.57 -27.57 -17.36
N THR A 99 3.72 -26.89 -17.24
CA THR A 99 4.87 -27.35 -16.45
C THR A 99 5.39 -26.26 -15.52
N PHE A 100 6.12 -26.67 -14.48
CA PHE A 100 6.77 -25.73 -13.57
C PHE A 100 7.83 -24.87 -14.28
N GLN A 101 8.57 -25.46 -15.23
CA GLN A 101 9.57 -24.73 -16.00
C GLN A 101 8.93 -23.61 -16.84
N GLN A 102 7.83 -23.91 -17.54
CA GLN A 102 7.04 -22.90 -18.25
C GLN A 102 6.47 -21.84 -17.32
N ALA A 103 6.07 -22.22 -16.10
CA ALA A 103 5.64 -21.26 -15.10
C ALA A 103 6.76 -20.31 -14.68
N LYS A 104 7.98 -20.82 -14.46
CA LYS A 104 9.15 -20.01 -14.12
C LYS A 104 9.51 -19.05 -15.27
N GLU A 105 9.55 -19.55 -16.49
CA GLU A 105 9.85 -18.74 -17.68
C GLU A 105 8.80 -17.65 -17.92
N ALA A 106 7.51 -18.00 -17.78
CA ALA A 106 6.43 -17.02 -17.90
C ALA A 106 6.48 -15.95 -16.80
N ALA A 107 6.93 -16.29 -15.58
CA ALA A 107 7.09 -15.31 -14.51
C ALA A 107 8.23 -14.33 -14.82
N LEU A 108 9.38 -14.83 -15.29
CA LEU A 108 10.51 -13.99 -15.71
C LEU A 108 10.13 -13.09 -16.88
N ALA A 109 9.51 -13.65 -17.92
CA ALA A 109 9.04 -12.89 -19.08
C ALA A 109 8.02 -11.80 -18.70
N ALA A 110 7.14 -12.09 -17.73
CA ALA A 110 6.18 -11.11 -17.23
C ALA A 110 6.82 -10.00 -16.40
N LEU A 111 7.94 -10.26 -15.70
CA LEU A 111 8.68 -9.23 -14.98
C LEU A 111 9.48 -8.37 -15.96
N ASP A 112 10.26 -8.99 -16.83
CA ASP A 112 11.13 -8.29 -17.80
C ASP A 112 10.33 -7.55 -18.88
N GLY A 113 9.09 -7.98 -19.15
CA GLY A 113 8.21 -7.37 -20.14
C GLY A 113 7.62 -6.01 -19.74
N CYS A 114 7.81 -5.55 -18.50
CA CYS A 114 7.19 -4.31 -18.04
C CYS A 114 7.81 -3.07 -18.71
N PRO A 115 7.04 -2.28 -19.49
CA PRO A 115 7.59 -1.11 -20.15
C PRO A 115 8.04 -0.06 -19.12
N ILE A 116 9.22 0.54 -19.34
CA ILE A 116 9.76 1.61 -18.47
C ILE A 116 8.75 2.75 -18.28
N LYS A 117 7.92 3.04 -19.30
CA LYS A 117 6.85 4.05 -19.22
C LYS A 117 5.82 3.74 -18.12
N VAL A 118 5.48 2.46 -17.94
CA VAL A 118 4.54 1.98 -16.91
C VAL A 118 5.18 2.11 -15.52
N ILE A 119 6.44 1.67 -15.37
CA ILE A 119 7.19 1.80 -14.12
C ILE A 119 7.31 3.27 -13.69
N ARG A 120 7.65 4.16 -14.63
CA ARG A 120 7.71 5.60 -14.37
C ARG A 120 6.37 6.15 -13.93
N ARG A 121 5.26 5.74 -14.57
CA ARG A 121 3.92 6.17 -14.18
C ARG A 121 3.60 5.80 -12.73
N PHE A 122 3.99 4.61 -12.27
CA PHE A 122 3.80 4.18 -10.88
C PHE A 122 4.60 5.03 -9.89
N LYS A 123 5.84 5.40 -10.24
CA LYS A 123 6.68 6.26 -9.39
C LYS A 123 6.06 7.64 -9.14
N TRP A 124 5.41 8.23 -10.13
CA TRP A 124 4.81 9.58 -10.01
C TRP A 124 3.60 9.63 -9.08
N TYR A 125 3.01 8.49 -8.70
CA TYR A 125 1.90 8.46 -7.74
C TYR A 125 2.36 8.55 -6.28
N LEU A 126 3.66 8.48 -5.98
CA LEU A 126 4.15 8.81 -4.64
C LEU A 126 4.13 10.33 -4.48
N PRO A 127 3.33 10.90 -3.55
CA PRO A 127 3.55 12.26 -3.12
C PRO A 127 4.90 12.31 -2.42
N LEU A 128 5.92 12.75 -3.15
CA LEU A 128 7.20 13.16 -2.59
C LEU A 128 6.95 14.52 -1.95
N GLU A 129 6.43 14.54 -0.72
CA GLU A 129 6.55 15.72 0.12
C GLU A 129 8.04 15.92 0.41
N SER A 130 8.54 17.05 -0.11
CA SER A 130 9.93 17.50 -0.13
C SER A 130 10.30 18.25 1.13
#